data_AF-A0A954YRI6-F1
#
_entry.id   AF-A0A954YRI6-F1
#
_cell.length_a   1.000
_cell.length_b   1.000
_cell.length_c   1.000
_cell.angle_alpha   90.00
_cell.angle_beta   90.00
_cell.angle_gamma   90.00
#
_symmetry.space_group_name_H-M   'P 1'
#
loop_
_entity.id
_entity.type
_entity.pdbx_description
1 polymer ?
#
loop_
_entity_poly.entity_id
_entity_poly.type
_entity_poly.pdbx_seq_one_letter_code
_entity_poly.pdbx_strand_id
1 'polypeptide(L)'
;SSLAFDTIYAEGQRRYVESLSVHARQMLAQMPKPDVERIDGLIPTIAIQQRIAYGSPRSTVATTTEIYDFLRLIFARAGTPSCWV
;
A
#
# COMPACT_ATOMS: atom_id res chain seq x y z
N SER A 1 -8.20 19.37 -3.54
CA SER A 1 -8.40 18.33 -4.57
C SER A 1 -9.54 17.41 -4.16
N SER A 2 -10.79 17.83 -4.35
CA SER A 2 -11.98 17.15 -3.79
C SER A 2 -12.46 15.94 -4.60
N LEU A 3 -12.47 16.02 -5.93
CA LEU A 3 -13.01 14.94 -6.75
C LEU A 3 -12.06 13.73 -6.85
N ALA A 4 -10.78 13.97 -7.16
CA ALA A 4 -9.83 12.88 -7.45
C ALA A 4 -9.51 12.01 -6.22
N PHE A 5 -9.20 12.63 -5.07
CA PHE A 5 -8.78 11.91 -3.88
C PHE A 5 -9.94 11.63 -2.92
N ASP A 6 -10.76 12.64 -2.63
CA ASP A 6 -11.80 12.49 -1.61
C ASP A 6 -13.03 11.75 -2.14
N THR A 7 -13.24 11.68 -3.46
CA THR A 7 -14.39 10.98 -4.06
C THR A 7 -13.99 9.71 -4.80
N ILE A 8 -13.21 9.83 -5.89
CA ILE A 8 -12.89 8.71 -6.79
C ILE A 8 -12.00 7.68 -6.11
N TYR A 9 -10.86 8.11 -5.56
CA TYR A 9 -9.95 7.22 -4.84
C TYR A 9 -10.59 6.61 -3.59
N ALA A 10 -11.31 7.43 -2.80
CA ALA A 10 -11.99 6.95 -1.60
C ALA A 10 -13.02 5.86 -1.90
N GLU A 11 -13.88 6.04 -2.93
CA GLU A 11 -14.84 5.00 -3.33
C GLU A 11 -14.15 3.75 -3.91
N GLY A 12 -13.09 3.91 -4.70
CA GLY A 12 -12.40 2.79 -5.32
C GLY A 12 -11.67 1.92 -4.29
N GLN A 13 -11.03 2.56 -3.31
CA GLN A 13 -10.43 1.88 -2.17
C GLN A 13 -11.48 1.18 -1.31
N ARG A 14 -12.61 1.85 -1.02
CA ARG A 14 -13.72 1.29 -0.21
C ARG A 14 -14.27 0.01 -0.82
N ARG A 15 -14.62 0.04 -2.12
CA ARG A 15 -15.15 -1.12 -2.85
C ARG A 15 -14.17 -2.28 -2.91
N TYR A 16 -12.88 -2.00 -3.07
CA TYR A 16 -11.86 -3.04 -3.07
C TYR A 16 -11.79 -3.77 -1.72
N VAL A 17 -11.80 -3.03 -0.60
CA VAL A 17 -11.75 -3.63 0.74
C VAL A 17 -13.06 -4.37 1.09
N GLU A 18 -14.20 -3.94 0.56
CA GLU A 18 -15.48 -4.66 0.71
C GLU A 18 -15.46 -6.06 0.11
N SER A 19 -14.64 -6.27 -0.94
CA SER A 19 -14.46 -7.59 -1.57
C SER A 19 -13.55 -8.54 -0.77
N LEU A 20 -12.88 -8.04 0.27
CA LEU A 20 -11.98 -8.83 1.11
C LEU A 20 -12.73 -9.56 2.23
N SER A 21 -11.97 -10.27 3.07
CA SER A 21 -12.51 -11.09 4.17
C SER A 21 -13.39 -10.29 5.14
N VAL A 22 -14.25 -11.00 5.89
CA VAL A 22 -15.15 -10.41 6.90
C VAL A 22 -14.39 -9.53 7.90
N HIS A 23 -13.15 -9.89 8.24
CA HIS A 23 -12.29 -9.11 9.14
C HIS A 23 -11.83 -7.79 8.52
N ALA A 24 -11.46 -7.78 7.24
CA ALA A 24 -11.10 -6.56 6.53
C ALA A 24 -12.28 -5.56 6.48
N ARG A 25 -13.52 -6.06 6.40
CA ARG A 25 -14.72 -5.23 6.46
C ARG A 25 -14.96 -4.56 7.82
N GLN A 26 -14.45 -5.10 8.92
CA GLN A 26 -14.53 -4.43 10.23
C GLN A 26 -13.66 -3.17 10.28
N MET A 27 -12.55 -3.14 9.53
CA MET A 27 -11.69 -1.96 9.42
C MET A 27 -12.34 -0.84 8.58
N LEU A 28 -13.21 -1.20 7.62
CA LEU A 28 -13.99 -0.25 6.82
C LEU A 28 -14.99 0.57 7.64
N ALA A 29 -15.47 0.06 8.78
CA ALA A 29 -16.38 0.80 9.65
C ALA A 29 -15.78 2.12 10.17
N GLN A 30 -14.46 2.27 10.10
CA GLN A 30 -13.75 3.50 10.48
C GLN A 30 -13.52 4.46 9.29
N MET A 31 -13.78 4.04 8.05
CA MET A 31 -13.59 4.89 6.87
C MET A 31 -14.87 5.69 6.58
N PRO A 32 -14.82 7.03 6.54
CA PRO A 32 -15.98 7.83 6.16
C PRO A 32 -16.36 7.56 4.71
N LYS A 33 -17.65 7.27 4.46
CA LYS A 33 -18.17 7.18 3.10
C LYS A 33 -18.14 8.58 2.46
N PRO A 34 -17.58 8.73 1.25
CA PRO A 34 -17.58 10.02 0.58
C PRO A 34 -19.00 10.45 0.17
N ASP A 35 -19.21 11.77 0.07
CA ASP A 35 -20.49 12.38 -0.27
C ASP A 35 -20.77 12.25 -1.76
N VAL A 36 -21.31 11.10 -2.16
CA VAL A 36 -21.68 10.81 -3.55
C VAL A 36 -22.95 9.96 -3.61
N GLU A 37 -23.82 10.29 -4.55
CA GLU A 37 -25.09 9.58 -4.77
C GLU A 37 -24.85 8.19 -5.37
N ARG A 38 -24.18 8.12 -6.52
CA ARG A 38 -23.79 6.85 -7.17
C ARG A 38 -22.58 7.02 -8.08
N ILE A 39 -21.72 6.01 -8.10
CA ILE A 39 -20.63 5.88 -9.08
C ILE A 39 -20.67 4.45 -9.62
N ASP A 40 -20.74 4.28 -10.94
CA ASP A 40 -20.73 2.97 -11.59
C ASP A 40 -19.43 2.78 -12.38
N GLY A 41 -18.99 1.54 -12.60
CA GLY A 41 -17.80 1.24 -13.40
C GLY A 41 -16.45 1.54 -12.73
N LEU A 42 -16.42 1.76 -11.42
CA LEU A 42 -15.19 2.05 -10.69
C LEU A 42 -14.35 0.78 -10.47
N ILE A 43 -13.13 0.78 -10.99
CA ILE A 43 -12.11 -0.26 -10.74
C ILE A 43 -11.36 0.02 -9.43
N PRO A 44 -10.64 -0.94 -8.84
CA PRO A 44 -9.76 -0.68 -7.71
C PRO A 44 -8.77 0.45 -8.00
N THR A 45 -8.67 1.42 -7.09
CA THR A 45 -7.87 2.64 -7.27
C THR A 45 -6.67 2.69 -6.32
N ILE A 46 -5.56 3.25 -6.79
CA ILE A 46 -4.36 3.52 -5.99
C ILE A 46 -4.01 5.00 -6.15
N ALA A 47 -3.82 5.70 -5.03
CA ALA A 47 -3.38 7.10 -5.03
C ALA A 47 -1.85 7.17 -4.92
N ILE A 48 -1.24 7.96 -5.81
CA ILE A 48 0.18 8.32 -5.73
C ILE A 48 0.26 9.78 -5.33
N GLN A 49 0.74 10.04 -4.11
CA GLN A 49 0.84 11.39 -3.54
C GLN A 49 2.21 11.58 -2.89
N GLN A 50 2.70 12.82 -2.89
CA GLN A 50 3.87 13.23 -2.11
C GLN A 50 3.51 13.34 -0.63
N ARG A 51 3.26 12.19 0.01
CA ARG A 51 3.06 12.12 1.46
C ARG A 51 4.39 11.77 2.11
N ILE A 52 4.73 12.46 3.18
CA ILE A 52 5.91 12.11 3.98
C ILE A 52 5.65 10.72 4.56
N ALA A 53 6.36 9.73 4.04
CA ALA A 53 6.36 8.40 4.63
C ALA A 53 7.09 8.49 5.97
N TYR A 54 6.38 8.28 7.09
CA TYR A 54 7.00 8.11 8.40
C TYR A 54 7.70 6.76 8.42
N GLY A 55 8.93 6.72 7.89
CA GLY A 55 9.80 5.55 7.95
C GLY A 55 10.35 5.34 9.36
N SER A 56 10.66 4.08 9.68
CA SER A 56 11.49 3.77 10.85
C SER A 56 12.92 4.27 10.60
N PRO A 57 13.73 4.56 11.64
CA PRO A 57 15.16 4.88 11.46
C PRO A 57 15.95 3.80 10.70
N ARG A 58 15.42 2.58 10.61
CA ARG A 58 16.00 1.46 9.83
C ARG A 58 15.52 1.40 8.38
N SER A 59 14.56 2.23 7.98
CA SER A 59 14.04 2.27 6.62
C SER A 59 15.01 2.96 5.68
N THR A 60 15.35 2.30 4.59
CA THR A 60 16.19 2.82 3.50
C THR A 60 15.43 2.75 2.17
N VAL A 61 15.93 3.43 1.14
CA VAL A 61 15.37 3.36 -0.22
C VAL A 61 15.23 1.90 -0.70
N ALA A 62 16.22 1.06 -0.39
CA ALA A 62 16.22 -0.36 -0.78
C ALA A 62 15.13 -1.17 -0.07
N THR A 63 14.76 -0.80 1.17
CA THR A 63 13.63 -1.46 1.87
C THR A 63 12.28 -0.96 1.39
N THR A 64 12.15 0.31 0.98
CA THR A 64 10.89 0.86 0.45
C THR A 64 10.56 0.33 -0.94
N THR A 65 11.59 0.04 -1.74
CA THR A 65 11.46 -0.50 -3.10
C THR A 65 11.48 -2.02 -3.15
N GLU A 66 11.56 -2.69 -1.99
CA GLU A 66 11.70 -4.16 -1.84
C GLU A 66 12.97 -4.77 -2.48
N ILE A 67 13.83 -3.96 -3.11
CA ILE A 67 15.11 -4.40 -3.69
C ILE A 67 15.97 -5.11 -2.64
N TYR A 68 15.95 -4.64 -1.39
CA TYR A 68 16.71 -5.27 -0.31
C TYR A 68 16.31 -6.73 -0.09
N ASP A 69 15.03 -7.08 -0.24
CA ASP A 69 14.57 -8.46 -0.06
C ASP A 69 15.04 -9.37 -1.19
N PHE A 70 15.07 -8.85 -2.42
CA PHE A 70 15.70 -9.55 -3.54
C PHE A 70 17.20 -9.74 -3.32
N LEU A 71 17.91 -8.71 -2.86
CA LEU A 71 19.33 -8.79 -2.55
C LEU A 71 19.59 -9.86 -1.48
N ARG A 72 18.79 -9.92 -0.41
CA ARG A 72 18.91 -10.96 0.62
C ARG A 72 18.77 -12.36 0.04
N LEU A 73 17.80 -12.58 -0.85
CA LEU A 73 17.63 -13.87 -1.53
C LEU A 73 18.82 -14.21 -2.42
N ILE A 74 19.35 -13.23 -3.16
CA ILE A 74 20.53 -13.40 -4.03
C ILE A 74 21.76 -13.76 -3.19
N PHE A 75 22.08 -13.00 -2.15
CA PHE A 75 23.23 -13.27 -1.27
C PHE A 75 23.09 -14.59 -0.52
N ALA A 76 21.88 -14.98 -0.10
CA ALA A 76 21.65 -16.26 0.56
C ALA A 76 21.81 -17.46 -0.38
N ARG A 77 21.46 -17.32 -1.67
CA ARG A 77 21.49 -18.44 -2.64
C ARG A 77 22.78 -18.52 -3.46
N ALA A 78 23.38 -17.39 -3.79
CA ALA A 78 24.52 -17.29 -4.69
C ALA A 78 25.76 -16.66 -4.04
N GLY A 79 25.65 -16.15 -2.80
CA GLY A 79 26.78 -15.60 -2.07
C GLY A 79 27.67 -16.69 -1.48
N THR A 80 28.98 -16.46 -1.49
CA THR A 80 29.96 -17.30 -0.81
C THR A 80 30.26 -16.70 0.58
N PRO A 81 29.95 -17.39 1.70
CA PRO A 81 30.24 -16.87 3.03
C PRO A 81 31.75 -16.88 3.29
N SER A 82 32.26 -15.81 3.89
CA SER A 82 33.64 -15.69 4.35
C SER A 82 33.68 -15.42 5.86
N CYS A 83 34.64 -16.01 6.56
CA CYS A 83 34.92 -15.63 7.95
C CYS A 83 35.50 -14.21 8.00
N TRP A 84 35.12 -13.44 9.01
CA TRP A 84 35.75 -12.13 9.26
C TRP A 84 37.12 -12.37 9.91
N VAL A 85 38.18 -11.78 9.33
CA VAL A 85 39.57 -11.89 9.80
C VAL A 85 39.88 -10.75 10.76
#